data_AF-A0A0D7KUC6-F1
#
_entry.id   AF-A0A0D7KUC6-F1
#
_cell.length_a   1.000
_cell.length_b   1.000
_cell.length_c   1.000
_cell.angle_alpha   90.00
_cell.angle_beta   90.00
_cell.angle_gamma   90.00
#
_symmetry.space_group_name_H-M   'P 1'
#
loop_
_entity.id
_entity.type
_entity.pdbx_description
1 polymer ?
#
loop_
_entity_poly.entity_id
_entity_poly.type
_entity_poly.pdbx_seq_one_letter_code
_entity_poly.pdbx_strand_id
1 'polypeptide(L)'
;MIERNEENYRIESRLAQIGSVHEPKTGAINYPIYQATAFRHPKLGQSTGFDYIRTKSPTRTVLEEAAATLECGDAGFACSSGMAALQTLFAMFGQGDHLIVSLDLYGGTYRLLERIMSRFGVKASYVDTNDFDALESVRTPQTKAVFIETPTNPLMMITDIEKVAAWAKVHGILTIVDNTLLTPFFQRPIELGADMVVHSATKYLGGHNDVLAGLIVTKGKQLSEEIAFLHNSIGAVLSPTDSYQLMRGMKTLALRMERHQYNATRIAEWLLEHPAIDNVYYPALEQHPGYEIQQRQSSGNTGIFSFRLRNAAYVEPILRHLKLIAFAESLGGVESLMTYPAIQTHADIPQEIRDRIGVDDRLLRFSVGIEHVDDLIADLEQAIEAARVEVEG
;
A
#
# COMPACT_ATOMS: atom_id res chain seq x y z
N MET A 1 27.96 -17.17 24.51
CA MET A 1 27.71 -16.71 23.12
C MET A 1 26.93 -15.44 23.25
N ILE A 2 27.41 -14.35 22.64
CA ILE A 2 26.70 -13.06 22.70
C ILE A 2 25.42 -13.25 21.88
N GLU A 3 24.26 -13.26 22.53
CA GLU A 3 22.96 -13.12 21.86
C GLU A 3 23.00 -11.82 21.07
N ARG A 4 23.22 -11.92 19.75
CA ARG A 4 22.99 -10.77 18.87
C ARG A 4 21.49 -10.57 18.84
N ASN A 5 21.02 -9.49 19.48
CA ASN A 5 19.64 -9.05 19.37
C ASN A 5 19.26 -9.00 17.88
N GLU A 6 18.30 -9.81 17.45
CA GLU A 6 17.79 -9.81 16.07
C GLU A 6 17.28 -8.41 15.64
N GLU A 7 16.97 -7.56 16.63
CA GLU A 7 16.58 -6.15 16.49
C GLU A 7 17.62 -5.25 15.79
N ASN A 8 18.89 -5.64 15.70
CA ASN A 8 19.96 -4.79 15.13
C ASN A 8 20.25 -5.03 13.63
N TYR A 9 19.55 -5.95 12.96
CA TYR A 9 19.77 -6.18 11.54
C TYR A 9 19.13 -5.08 10.68
N ARG A 10 19.81 -4.70 9.59
CA ARG A 10 19.26 -3.82 8.56
C ARG A 10 18.07 -4.50 7.86
N ILE A 11 17.17 -3.70 7.30
CA ILE A 11 15.88 -4.17 6.78
C ILE A 11 16.03 -5.21 5.66
N GLU A 12 17.05 -5.09 4.82
CA GLU A 12 17.36 -6.02 3.73
C GLU A 12 17.68 -7.41 4.27
N SER A 13 18.45 -7.48 5.37
CA SER A 13 18.78 -8.75 6.03
C SER A 13 17.54 -9.38 6.64
N ARG A 14 16.68 -8.56 7.27
CA ARG A 14 15.43 -9.02 7.88
C ARG A 14 14.47 -9.57 6.83
N LEU A 15 14.32 -8.87 5.70
CA LEU A 15 13.52 -9.31 4.55
C LEU A 15 14.04 -10.63 3.98
N ALA A 16 15.34 -10.73 3.69
CA ALA A 16 15.92 -11.95 3.13
C ALA A 16 15.77 -13.17 4.06
N GLN A 17 15.72 -12.93 5.37
CA GLN A 17 15.69 -13.96 6.41
C GLN A 17 14.28 -14.34 6.90
N ILE A 18 13.21 -13.80 6.31
CA ILE A 18 11.83 -14.14 6.70
C ILE A 18 11.62 -15.67 6.65
N GLY A 19 11.27 -16.26 7.78
CA GLY A 19 11.02 -17.69 7.89
C GLY A 19 12.24 -18.60 7.66
N SER A 20 13.48 -18.10 7.73
CA SER A 20 14.68 -18.93 7.61
C SER A 20 15.53 -19.03 8.87
N VAL A 21 15.38 -18.11 9.81
CA VAL A 21 16.21 -18.08 11.03
C VAL A 21 15.75 -19.12 12.06
N HIS A 22 14.44 -19.38 12.13
CA HIS A 22 13.86 -20.25 13.14
C HIS A 22 12.79 -21.18 12.58
N GLU A 23 13.04 -22.49 12.61
CA GLU A 23 12.01 -23.52 12.48
C GLU A 23 12.17 -24.53 13.62
N PRO A 24 11.23 -24.57 14.58
CA PRO A 24 11.45 -25.23 15.87
C PRO A 24 11.40 -26.76 15.84
N LYS A 25 10.97 -27.42 14.74
CA LYS A 25 10.80 -28.88 14.71
C LYS A 25 11.89 -29.64 13.97
N THR A 26 12.28 -29.17 12.80
CA THR A 26 13.14 -29.87 11.84
C THR A 26 14.41 -29.08 11.51
N GLY A 27 14.42 -27.76 11.76
CA GLY A 27 15.52 -26.88 11.40
C GLY A 27 15.56 -26.57 9.90
N ALA A 28 14.41 -26.66 9.23
CA ALA A 28 14.31 -26.31 7.82
C ALA A 28 14.66 -24.83 7.59
N ILE A 29 15.56 -24.57 6.63
CA ILE A 29 15.94 -23.21 6.23
C ILE A 29 14.79 -22.47 5.53
N ASN A 30 13.90 -23.19 4.87
CA ASN A 30 12.68 -22.61 4.31
C ASN A 30 11.51 -23.07 5.17
N TYR A 31 10.78 -22.13 5.77
CA TYR A 31 9.69 -22.47 6.68
C TYR A 31 8.65 -23.38 6.01
N PRO A 32 8.29 -24.52 6.60
CA PRO A 32 7.29 -25.42 6.05
C PRO A 32 5.90 -24.78 5.94
N ILE A 33 5.13 -25.18 4.93
CA ILE A 33 3.75 -24.73 4.76
C ILE A 33 2.82 -25.64 5.57
N TYR A 34 2.33 -25.17 6.71
CA TYR A 34 1.38 -25.88 7.56
C TYR A 34 -0.07 -25.69 7.07
N GLN A 35 -0.56 -26.66 6.29
CA GLN A 35 -1.94 -26.67 5.76
C GLN A 35 -3.00 -27.18 6.74
N ALA A 36 -2.59 -27.68 7.91
CA ALA A 36 -3.50 -28.29 8.87
C ALA A 36 -4.52 -27.27 9.39
N THR A 37 -5.80 -27.64 9.38
CA THR A 37 -6.89 -26.78 9.88
C THR A 37 -7.01 -26.82 11.40
N ALA A 38 -6.74 -27.98 12.00
CA ALA A 38 -6.82 -28.20 13.44
C ALA A 38 -5.52 -28.82 13.97
N PHE A 39 -5.17 -28.46 15.21
CA PHE A 39 -3.96 -28.90 15.89
C PHE A 39 -4.32 -29.66 17.16
N ARG A 40 -3.59 -30.76 17.42
CA ARG A 40 -3.85 -31.60 18.59
C ARG A 40 -3.35 -30.90 19.87
N HIS A 41 -4.25 -30.72 20.83
CA HIS A 41 -3.88 -30.30 22.19
C HIS A 41 -3.03 -31.38 22.88
N PRO A 42 -1.98 -31.00 23.64
CA PRO A 42 -1.17 -31.98 24.38
C PRO A 42 -2.00 -32.76 25.41
N LYS A 43 -2.82 -32.04 26.19
CA LYS A 43 -3.75 -32.54 27.23
C LYS A 43 -4.89 -31.53 27.42
N LEU A 44 -5.94 -31.91 28.16
CA LEU A 44 -7.02 -31.00 28.55
C LEU A 44 -6.44 -29.75 29.24
N GLY A 45 -6.81 -28.56 28.76
CA GLY A 45 -6.33 -27.27 29.28
C GLY A 45 -4.91 -26.86 28.87
N GLN A 46 -4.23 -27.62 28.01
CA GLN A 46 -2.91 -27.27 27.49
C GLN A 46 -2.98 -26.84 26.02
N SER A 47 -2.14 -25.87 25.64
CA SER A 47 -2.06 -25.33 24.28
C SER A 47 -0.61 -25.34 23.79
N THR A 48 -0.42 -25.59 22.50
CA THR A 48 0.84 -25.37 21.79
C THR A 48 0.95 -23.95 21.24
N GLY A 49 -0.06 -23.11 21.49
CA GLY A 49 -0.25 -21.82 20.82
C GLY A 49 -1.04 -21.94 19.50
N PHE A 50 -1.35 -23.15 19.05
CA PHE A 50 -2.13 -23.41 17.84
C PHE A 50 -3.25 -24.40 18.14
N ASP A 51 -4.46 -24.09 17.67
CA ASP A 51 -5.67 -24.88 17.86
C ASP A 51 -6.43 -25.02 16.54
N TYR A 52 -6.74 -23.89 15.89
CA TYR A 52 -7.48 -23.81 14.66
C TYR A 52 -6.93 -22.71 13.75
N ILE A 53 -6.79 -23.01 12.46
CA ILE A 53 -6.05 -22.19 11.49
C ILE A 53 -6.61 -20.78 11.28
N ARG A 54 -7.92 -20.59 11.50
CA ARG A 54 -8.56 -19.26 11.49
C ARG A 54 -8.01 -18.40 12.61
N THR A 55 -7.89 -18.94 13.82
CA THR A 55 -7.31 -18.23 14.97
C THR A 55 -5.83 -17.97 14.77
N LYS A 56 -5.05 -19.03 14.49
CA LYS A 56 -3.59 -18.92 14.33
C LYS A 56 -3.06 -20.03 13.44
N SER A 57 -2.19 -19.68 12.49
CA SER A 57 -1.48 -20.63 11.61
C SER A 57 0.03 -20.46 11.81
N PRO A 58 0.82 -21.55 11.94
CA PRO A 58 2.27 -21.43 12.04
C PRO A 58 2.89 -20.66 10.88
N THR A 59 2.50 -20.97 9.63
CA THR A 59 3.02 -20.27 8.45
C THR A 59 2.62 -18.79 8.42
N ARG A 60 1.37 -18.47 8.77
CA ARG A 60 0.88 -17.09 8.79
C ARG A 60 1.52 -16.27 9.91
N THR A 61 1.78 -16.91 11.06
CA THR A 61 2.43 -16.26 12.21
C THR A 61 3.80 -15.70 11.83
N VAL A 62 4.59 -16.44 11.04
CA VAL A 62 5.89 -15.95 10.55
C VAL A 62 5.75 -14.69 9.70
N LEU A 63 4.76 -14.64 8.82
CA LEU A 63 4.45 -13.47 8.01
C LEU A 63 3.98 -12.29 8.87
N GLU A 64 3.08 -12.54 9.82
CA GLU A 64 2.51 -11.54 10.74
C GLU A 64 3.60 -10.91 11.63
N GLU A 65 4.50 -11.73 12.18
CA GLU A 65 5.67 -11.28 12.96
C GLU A 65 6.65 -10.49 12.09
N ALA A 66 6.93 -10.95 10.87
CA ALA A 66 7.76 -10.21 9.93
C ALA A 66 7.16 -8.84 9.60
N ALA A 67 5.87 -8.77 9.31
CA ALA A 67 5.17 -7.52 9.01
C ALA A 67 5.22 -6.54 10.19
N ALA A 68 4.90 -7.01 11.40
CA ALA A 68 4.96 -6.19 12.62
C ALA A 68 6.37 -5.62 12.83
N THR A 69 7.38 -6.48 12.75
CA THR A 69 8.76 -6.06 12.94
C THR A 69 9.16 -5.05 11.87
N LEU A 70 8.83 -5.30 10.59
CA LEU A 70 9.26 -4.44 9.45
C LEU A 70 8.67 -3.04 9.52
N GLU A 71 7.44 -2.92 10.01
CA GLU A 71 6.76 -1.63 10.26
C GLU A 71 7.06 -1.01 11.62
N CYS A 72 7.89 -1.65 12.46
CA CYS A 72 8.13 -1.24 13.85
C CYS A 72 6.87 -1.20 14.74
N GLY A 73 5.86 -2.01 14.38
CA GLY A 73 4.65 -2.24 15.15
C GLY A 73 4.79 -3.37 16.17
N ASP A 74 3.77 -3.53 17.01
CA ASP A 74 3.77 -4.52 18.09
C ASP A 74 3.05 -5.82 17.70
N ALA A 75 2.14 -5.78 16.72
CA ALA A 75 1.47 -6.96 16.16
C ALA A 75 1.10 -6.78 14.69
N GLY A 76 1.07 -7.88 13.95
CA GLY A 76 0.69 -7.94 12.54
C GLY A 76 -0.44 -8.95 12.32
N PHE A 77 -1.28 -8.71 11.32
CA PHE A 77 -2.44 -9.54 10.99
C PHE A 77 -2.58 -9.69 9.48
N ALA A 78 -2.47 -10.92 8.97
CA ALA A 78 -2.51 -11.18 7.55
C ALA A 78 -3.93 -11.55 7.09
N CYS A 79 -4.44 -10.77 6.14
CA CYS A 79 -5.81 -10.86 5.63
C CYS A 79 -5.84 -11.37 4.18
N SER A 80 -6.97 -11.94 3.77
CA SER A 80 -7.15 -12.51 2.42
C SER A 80 -7.07 -11.50 1.26
N SER A 81 -7.10 -10.19 1.55
CA SER A 81 -6.89 -9.11 0.59
C SER A 81 -6.66 -7.78 1.33
N GLY A 82 -6.19 -6.74 0.63
CA GLY A 82 -6.15 -5.37 1.19
C GLY A 82 -7.55 -4.87 1.60
N MET A 83 -8.58 -5.20 0.83
CA MET A 83 -9.97 -4.84 1.19
C MET A 83 -10.46 -5.59 2.44
N ALA A 84 -10.06 -6.85 2.62
CA ALA A 84 -10.34 -7.59 3.84
C ALA A 84 -9.63 -7.01 5.06
N ALA A 85 -8.40 -6.50 4.88
CA ALA A 85 -7.68 -5.78 5.92
C ALA A 85 -8.40 -4.48 6.30
N LEU A 86 -8.79 -3.67 5.32
CA LEU A 86 -9.57 -2.44 5.54
C LEU A 86 -10.92 -2.73 6.21
N GLN A 87 -11.65 -3.74 5.77
CA GLN A 87 -12.92 -4.12 6.38
C GLN A 87 -12.74 -4.57 7.84
N THR A 88 -11.70 -5.37 8.11
CA THR A 88 -11.40 -5.83 9.47
C THR A 88 -11.04 -4.66 10.38
N LEU A 89 -10.24 -3.71 9.87
CA LEU A 89 -9.85 -2.49 10.56
C LEU A 89 -11.06 -1.57 10.81
N PHE A 90 -11.88 -1.30 9.80
CA PHE A 90 -13.04 -0.42 9.95
C PHE A 90 -14.15 -1.03 10.82
N ALA A 91 -14.16 -2.35 11.03
CA ALA A 91 -15.08 -2.99 11.95
C ALA A 91 -14.87 -2.62 13.44
N MET A 92 -13.78 -1.90 13.77
CA MET A 92 -13.61 -1.25 15.07
C MET A 92 -14.60 -0.10 15.29
N PHE A 93 -15.05 0.54 14.21
CA PHE A 93 -15.95 1.69 14.26
C PHE A 93 -17.39 1.24 14.10
N GLY A 94 -18.30 1.99 14.73
CA GLY A 94 -19.72 1.65 14.75
C GLY A 94 -20.64 2.85 14.60
N GLN A 95 -21.89 2.62 14.98
CA GLN A 95 -22.95 3.60 14.84
C GLN A 95 -22.61 4.92 15.54
N GLY A 96 -22.59 5.99 14.77
CA GLY A 96 -22.35 7.35 15.25
C GLY A 96 -20.89 7.77 15.20
N ASP A 97 -19.94 6.86 14.95
CA ASP A 97 -18.54 7.22 14.79
C ASP A 97 -18.29 7.96 13.47
N HIS A 98 -17.31 8.84 13.50
CA HIS A 98 -16.89 9.65 12.36
C HIS A 98 -15.41 9.45 12.06
N LEU A 99 -15.06 9.34 10.78
CA LEU A 99 -13.69 9.24 10.29
C LEU A 99 -13.36 10.44 9.41
N ILE A 100 -12.15 10.97 9.53
CA ILE A 100 -11.60 11.93 8.58
C ILE A 100 -10.70 11.15 7.63
N VAL A 101 -10.82 11.37 6.33
CA VAL A 101 -10.15 10.56 5.32
C VAL A 101 -9.46 11.48 4.31
N SER A 102 -8.27 11.12 3.84
CA SER A 102 -7.61 11.83 2.74
C SER A 102 -8.53 11.99 1.53
N LEU A 103 -8.48 13.16 0.89
CA LEU A 103 -9.34 13.51 -0.24
C LEU A 103 -9.12 12.59 -1.45
N ASP A 104 -7.86 12.29 -1.74
CA ASP A 104 -7.44 11.41 -2.83
C ASP A 104 -6.99 10.08 -2.22
N LEU A 105 -7.74 9.02 -2.49
CA LEU A 105 -7.47 7.69 -1.99
C LEU A 105 -7.97 6.62 -2.96
N TYR A 106 -7.55 5.38 -2.75
CA TYR A 106 -8.05 4.25 -3.52
C TYR A 106 -9.59 4.18 -3.54
N GLY A 107 -10.17 4.17 -4.74
CA GLY A 107 -11.63 4.15 -4.93
C GLY A 107 -12.35 2.97 -4.24
N GLY A 108 -11.67 1.84 -4.01
CA GLY A 108 -12.22 0.73 -3.23
C GLY A 108 -12.42 1.06 -1.76
N THR A 109 -11.56 1.89 -1.16
CA THR A 109 -11.69 2.37 0.22
C THR A 109 -12.86 3.33 0.35
N TYR A 110 -13.01 4.26 -0.61
CA TYR A 110 -14.19 5.14 -0.70
C TYR A 110 -15.48 4.32 -0.78
N ARG A 111 -15.53 3.33 -1.68
CA ARG A 111 -16.68 2.44 -1.84
C ARG A 111 -17.01 1.65 -0.57
N LEU A 112 -16.01 1.20 0.17
CA LEU A 112 -16.19 0.49 1.45
C LEU A 112 -16.81 1.43 2.51
N LEU A 113 -16.30 2.65 2.65
CA LEU A 113 -16.84 3.61 3.62
C LEU A 113 -18.27 4.04 3.27
N GLU A 114 -18.47 4.52 2.04
CA GLU A 114 -19.73 5.15 1.63
C GLU A 114 -20.88 4.17 1.39
N ARG A 115 -20.59 2.94 0.93
CA ARG A 115 -21.64 1.96 0.58
C ARG A 115 -21.83 0.84 1.60
N ILE A 116 -20.80 0.56 2.41
CA ILE A 116 -20.86 -0.54 3.38
C ILE A 116 -20.87 0.04 4.80
N MET A 117 -19.85 0.79 5.21
CA MET A 117 -19.73 1.29 6.59
C MET A 117 -20.82 2.30 6.96
N SER A 118 -21.28 3.11 6.00
CA SER A 118 -22.41 4.03 6.17
C SER A 118 -23.71 3.33 6.63
N ARG A 119 -23.94 2.09 6.19
CA ARG A 119 -25.10 1.27 6.60
C ARG A 119 -25.03 0.83 8.06
N PHE A 120 -23.82 0.78 8.62
CA PHE A 120 -23.56 0.52 10.03
C PHE A 120 -23.47 1.81 10.86
N GLY A 121 -23.74 2.96 10.26
CA GLY A 121 -23.81 4.26 10.92
C GLY A 121 -22.47 4.95 11.11
N VAL A 122 -21.39 4.46 10.48
CA VAL A 122 -20.09 5.15 10.42
C VAL A 122 -20.16 6.23 9.35
N LYS A 123 -19.69 7.43 9.65
CA LYS A 123 -19.63 8.55 8.70
C LYS A 123 -18.18 8.87 8.34
N ALA A 124 -17.95 9.38 7.14
CA ALA A 124 -16.64 9.87 6.70
C ALA A 124 -16.74 11.32 6.20
N SER A 125 -15.72 12.12 6.48
CA SER A 125 -15.47 13.40 5.83
C SER A 125 -14.14 13.34 5.07
N TYR A 126 -14.12 13.85 3.85
CA TYR A 126 -12.97 13.80 2.95
C TYR A 126 -12.35 15.19 2.83
N VAL A 127 -11.07 15.32 3.19
CA VAL A 127 -10.34 16.60 3.19
C VAL A 127 -8.89 16.40 2.76
N ASP A 128 -8.24 17.46 2.29
CA ASP A 128 -6.78 17.46 2.17
C ASP A 128 -6.18 17.36 3.57
N THR A 129 -5.48 16.27 3.85
CA THR A 129 -4.90 15.98 5.16
C THR A 129 -3.71 16.88 5.51
N ASN A 130 -3.21 17.70 4.58
CA ASN A 130 -2.25 18.77 4.88
C ASN A 130 -2.91 20.09 5.27
N ASP A 131 -4.22 20.25 5.06
CA ASP A 131 -4.97 21.43 5.46
C ASP A 131 -5.55 21.23 6.87
N PHE A 132 -4.84 21.74 7.88
CA PHE A 132 -5.24 21.60 9.28
C PHE A 132 -6.50 22.41 9.63
N ASP A 133 -6.79 23.49 8.91
CA ASP A 133 -8.04 24.23 9.08
C ASP A 133 -9.21 23.39 8.55
N ALA A 134 -9.03 22.71 7.42
CA ALA A 134 -10.00 21.76 6.89
C ALA A 134 -10.22 20.57 7.85
N LEU A 135 -9.14 19.96 8.39
CA LEU A 135 -9.22 18.90 9.39
C LEU A 135 -10.05 19.32 10.61
N GLU A 136 -9.80 20.53 11.12
CA GLU A 136 -10.51 21.06 12.28
C GLU A 136 -11.98 21.36 11.97
N SER A 137 -12.28 21.89 10.77
CA SER A 137 -13.64 22.23 10.36
C SER A 137 -14.59 21.03 10.28
N VAL A 138 -14.08 19.85 9.94
CA VAL A 138 -14.86 18.60 9.84
C VAL A 138 -14.80 17.76 11.12
N ARG A 139 -13.94 18.13 12.08
CA ARG A 139 -13.81 17.41 13.35
C ARG A 139 -15.09 17.57 14.17
N THR A 140 -15.56 16.46 14.72
CA THR A 140 -16.70 16.43 15.64
C THR A 140 -16.31 15.71 16.93
N PRO A 141 -17.11 15.80 18.01
CA PRO A 141 -16.90 14.96 19.19
C PRO A 141 -16.99 13.45 18.91
N GLN A 142 -17.52 13.06 17.75
CA GLN A 142 -17.63 11.69 17.29
C GLN A 142 -16.45 11.25 16.42
N THR A 143 -15.50 12.13 16.08
CA THR A 143 -14.34 11.75 15.27
C THR A 143 -13.47 10.75 16.04
N LYS A 144 -13.23 9.57 15.46
CA LYS A 144 -12.45 8.47 16.06
C LYS A 144 -11.12 8.20 15.39
N ALA A 145 -11.01 8.44 14.08
CA ALA A 145 -9.76 8.27 13.38
C ALA A 145 -9.57 9.27 12.24
N VAL A 146 -8.31 9.49 11.88
CA VAL A 146 -7.88 10.01 10.60
C VAL A 146 -7.23 8.88 9.79
N PHE A 147 -7.71 8.66 8.57
CA PHE A 147 -7.22 7.66 7.64
C PHE A 147 -6.46 8.35 6.50
N ILE A 148 -5.19 8.02 6.35
CA ILE A 148 -4.27 8.67 5.41
C ILE A 148 -3.79 7.64 4.38
N GLU A 149 -3.79 8.03 3.10
CA GLU A 149 -3.04 7.35 2.05
C GLU A 149 -1.95 8.31 1.57
N THR A 150 -0.68 7.93 1.66
CA THR A 150 0.43 8.78 1.21
C THR A 150 1.60 7.94 0.69
N PRO A 151 2.08 8.17 -0.54
CA PRO A 151 1.51 9.04 -1.57
C PRO A 151 0.08 8.61 -1.97
N THR A 152 -0.75 9.55 -2.39
CA THR A 152 -2.10 9.24 -2.89
C THR A 152 -2.03 8.63 -4.29
N ASN A 153 -2.99 7.78 -4.63
CA ASN A 153 -3.16 7.26 -5.99
C ASN A 153 -4.38 7.94 -6.66
N PRO A 154 -4.22 8.60 -7.83
CA PRO A 154 -3.10 8.52 -8.76
C PRO A 154 -2.17 9.74 -8.78
N LEU A 155 -2.50 10.84 -8.09
CA LEU A 155 -1.78 12.11 -8.24
C LEU A 155 -0.53 12.24 -7.37
N MET A 156 -0.21 11.22 -6.58
CA MET A 156 1.00 11.13 -5.79
C MET A 156 1.13 12.24 -4.74
N MET A 157 -0.01 12.74 -4.23
CA MET A 157 -0.02 13.77 -3.20
C MET A 157 0.58 13.23 -1.91
N ILE A 158 1.36 14.05 -1.21
CA ILE A 158 2.09 13.64 -0.01
C ILE A 158 1.44 14.26 1.22
N THR A 159 1.13 13.46 2.23
CA THR A 159 0.72 13.93 3.55
C THR A 159 1.89 13.89 4.52
N ASP A 160 2.06 14.94 5.33
CA ASP A 160 3.02 14.97 6.44
C ASP A 160 2.49 14.14 7.62
N ILE A 161 2.92 12.86 7.70
CA ILE A 161 2.37 11.89 8.67
C ILE A 161 2.61 12.36 10.11
N GLU A 162 3.80 12.88 10.41
CA GLU A 162 4.17 13.30 11.77
C GLU A 162 3.28 14.44 12.25
N LYS A 163 2.99 15.43 11.39
CA LYS A 163 2.10 16.53 11.76
C LYS A 163 0.66 16.08 11.95
N VAL A 164 0.14 15.22 11.06
CA VAL A 164 -1.25 14.72 11.20
C VAL A 164 -1.38 13.84 12.44
N ALA A 165 -0.41 12.96 12.70
CA ALA A 165 -0.36 12.14 13.90
C ALA A 165 -0.30 13.00 15.18
N ALA A 166 0.53 14.05 15.19
CA ALA A 166 0.61 14.98 16.31
C ALA A 166 -0.73 15.69 16.57
N TRP A 167 -1.40 16.15 15.51
CA TRP A 167 -2.73 16.77 15.61
C TRP A 167 -3.80 15.77 16.12
N ALA A 168 -3.83 14.55 15.59
CA ALA A 168 -4.78 13.52 15.98
C ALA A 168 -4.61 13.14 17.46
N LYS A 169 -3.35 13.02 17.91
CA LYS A 169 -2.99 12.71 19.30
C LYS A 169 -3.50 13.75 20.29
N VAL A 170 -3.44 15.04 19.97
CA VAL A 170 -3.98 16.13 20.82
C VAL A 170 -5.49 15.93 21.07
N HIS A 171 -6.19 15.33 20.12
CA HIS A 171 -7.64 15.11 20.16
C HIS A 171 -8.05 13.69 20.59
N GLY A 172 -7.09 12.79 20.88
CA GLY A 172 -7.36 11.40 21.21
C GLY A 172 -7.98 10.61 20.04
N ILE A 173 -7.61 10.97 18.81
CA ILE A 173 -8.06 10.36 17.55
C ILE A 173 -6.96 9.41 17.06
N LEU A 174 -7.34 8.25 16.53
CA LEU A 174 -6.40 7.28 15.96
C LEU A 174 -5.86 7.77 14.61
N THR A 175 -4.58 7.53 14.34
CA THR A 175 -3.97 7.76 13.03
C THR A 175 -3.72 6.43 12.33
N ILE A 176 -4.36 6.24 11.17
CA ILE A 176 -4.25 5.02 10.36
C ILE A 176 -3.65 5.39 9.01
N VAL A 177 -2.60 4.68 8.60
CA VAL A 177 -1.92 4.95 7.32
C VAL A 177 -2.01 3.73 6.39
N ASP A 178 -2.55 3.92 5.20
CA ASP A 178 -2.36 2.98 4.10
C ASP A 178 -0.96 3.20 3.49
N ASN A 179 -0.05 2.27 3.76
CA ASN A 179 1.34 2.34 3.35
C ASN A 179 1.63 1.39 2.17
N THR A 180 0.59 1.01 1.42
CA THR A 180 0.69 0.08 0.28
C THR A 180 1.76 0.47 -0.73
N LEU A 181 1.89 1.77 -1.04
CA LEU A 181 2.82 2.23 -2.05
C LEU A 181 4.25 2.13 -1.55
N LEU A 182 4.62 2.84 -0.48
CA LEU A 182 6.01 2.93 -0.07
C LEU A 182 6.53 1.66 0.60
N THR A 183 5.63 0.85 1.16
CA THR A 183 5.96 -0.36 1.93
C THR A 183 6.83 -0.04 3.16
N PRO A 184 7.06 -1.00 4.07
CA PRO A 184 7.96 -0.80 5.20
C PRO A 184 9.41 -0.51 4.78
N PHE A 185 9.77 -0.78 3.52
CA PHE A 185 11.12 -0.56 3.00
C PHE A 185 11.46 0.93 2.88
N PHE A 186 10.55 1.73 2.31
CA PHE A 186 10.78 3.17 2.15
C PHE A 186 10.11 4.04 3.20
N GLN A 187 9.04 3.59 3.86
CA GLN A 187 8.34 4.39 4.86
C GLN A 187 7.84 3.52 6.01
N ARG A 188 8.01 3.96 7.26
CA ARG A 188 7.51 3.28 8.46
C ARG A 188 6.62 4.22 9.26
N PRO A 189 5.31 4.31 8.95
CA PRO A 189 4.42 5.29 9.56
C PRO A 189 4.30 5.17 11.09
N ILE A 190 4.49 3.99 11.67
CA ILE A 190 4.50 3.81 13.13
C ILE A 190 5.61 4.64 13.80
N GLU A 191 6.79 4.75 13.16
CA GLU A 191 7.89 5.59 13.67
C GLU A 191 7.56 7.09 13.55
N LEU A 192 6.64 7.45 12.65
CA LEU A 192 6.15 8.80 12.41
C LEU A 192 4.89 9.13 13.25
N GLY A 193 4.48 8.24 14.15
CA GLY A 193 3.38 8.47 15.09
C GLY A 193 2.03 7.87 14.70
N ALA A 194 1.95 7.08 13.64
CA ALA A 194 0.72 6.33 13.32
C ALA A 194 0.43 5.25 14.38
N ASP A 195 -0.86 5.03 14.68
CA ASP A 195 -1.31 3.96 15.56
C ASP A 195 -1.46 2.63 14.81
N MET A 196 -1.81 2.71 13.52
CA MET A 196 -1.98 1.55 12.65
C MET A 196 -1.45 1.80 11.24
N VAL A 197 -1.00 0.72 10.62
CA VAL A 197 -0.66 0.67 9.19
C VAL A 197 -1.47 -0.43 8.52
N VAL A 198 -1.96 -0.15 7.31
CA VAL A 198 -2.61 -1.14 6.45
C VAL A 198 -1.87 -1.23 5.11
N HIS A 199 -1.85 -2.43 4.53
CA HIS A 199 -1.29 -2.69 3.22
C HIS A 199 -2.25 -3.54 2.37
N SER A 200 -2.35 -3.21 1.09
CA SER A 200 -2.57 -4.21 0.04
C SER A 200 -1.24 -4.91 -0.23
N ALA A 201 -1.01 -6.03 0.46
CA ALA A 201 0.20 -6.82 0.27
C ALA A 201 0.27 -7.53 -1.10
N THR A 202 -0.82 -7.50 -1.87
CA THR A 202 -0.87 -7.84 -3.31
C THR A 202 0.14 -7.06 -4.16
N LYS A 203 0.52 -5.84 -3.74
CA LYS A 203 1.30 -4.89 -4.54
C LYS A 203 2.79 -5.14 -4.39
N TYR A 204 3.59 -4.13 -4.03
CA TYR A 204 5.04 -4.26 -3.91
C TYR A 204 5.52 -5.35 -2.95
N LEU A 205 4.76 -5.61 -1.86
CA LEU A 205 5.09 -6.68 -0.91
C LEU A 205 5.08 -8.06 -1.57
N GLY A 206 4.01 -8.41 -2.30
CA GLY A 206 3.91 -9.63 -3.09
C GLY A 206 4.82 -9.60 -4.32
N GLY A 207 4.72 -8.53 -5.11
CA GLY A 207 5.68 -8.15 -6.15
C GLY A 207 5.65 -8.98 -7.43
N HIS A 208 4.85 -10.03 -7.52
CA HIS A 208 4.89 -11.01 -8.62
C HIS A 208 3.51 -11.25 -9.26
N ASN A 209 2.53 -10.39 -8.97
CA ASN A 209 1.17 -10.47 -9.54
C ASN A 209 0.47 -11.83 -9.37
N ASP A 210 0.82 -12.58 -8.31
CA ASP A 210 0.41 -13.98 -8.10
C ASP A 210 -0.21 -14.26 -6.72
N VAL A 211 -0.37 -13.24 -5.88
CA VAL A 211 -0.95 -13.36 -4.53
C VAL A 211 -1.87 -12.19 -4.21
N LEU A 212 -3.08 -12.49 -3.73
CA LEU A 212 -4.00 -11.49 -3.17
C LEU A 212 -3.89 -11.53 -1.64
N ALA A 213 -3.46 -10.42 -1.03
CA ALA A 213 -3.24 -10.35 0.41
C ALA A 213 -3.39 -8.93 0.95
N GLY A 214 -3.68 -8.84 2.24
CA GLY A 214 -3.61 -7.60 3.01
C GLY A 214 -2.88 -7.80 4.32
N LEU A 215 -2.32 -6.72 4.87
CA LEU A 215 -1.70 -6.73 6.20
C LEU A 215 -2.25 -5.57 7.01
N ILE A 216 -2.45 -5.80 8.31
CA ILE A 216 -2.67 -4.76 9.31
C ILE A 216 -1.51 -4.85 10.29
N VAL A 217 -0.92 -3.73 10.65
CA VAL A 217 0.07 -3.63 11.73
C VAL A 217 -0.43 -2.61 12.74
N THR A 218 -0.33 -2.92 14.03
CA THR A 218 -0.80 -2.05 15.11
C THR A 218 0.32 -1.68 16.08
N LYS A 219 0.21 -0.50 16.69
CA LYS A 219 1.02 -0.07 17.82
C LYS A 219 0.22 -0.12 19.12
N GLY A 220 0.77 -0.73 20.15
CA GLY A 220 0.19 -0.84 21.47
C GLY A 220 -0.67 -2.10 21.67
N LYS A 221 -0.49 -2.71 22.85
CA LYS A 221 -1.15 -3.96 23.24
C LYS A 221 -2.68 -3.93 23.11
N GLN A 222 -3.33 -2.86 23.57
CA GLN A 222 -4.80 -2.77 23.55
C GLN A 222 -5.35 -2.85 22.12
N LEU A 223 -4.73 -2.10 21.20
CA LEU A 223 -5.14 -2.06 19.80
C LEU A 223 -4.85 -3.40 19.09
N SER A 224 -3.71 -4.03 19.41
CA SER A 224 -3.39 -5.38 18.93
C SER A 224 -4.42 -6.42 19.39
N GLU A 225 -4.87 -6.36 20.64
CA GLU A 225 -5.88 -7.29 21.17
C GLU A 225 -7.25 -7.10 20.49
N GLU A 226 -7.63 -5.85 20.23
CA GLU A 226 -8.87 -5.52 19.53
C GLU A 226 -8.89 -6.02 18.08
N ILE A 227 -7.82 -5.74 17.31
CA ILE A 227 -7.70 -6.23 15.94
C ILE A 227 -7.58 -7.76 15.91
N ALA A 228 -6.88 -8.39 16.86
CA ALA A 228 -6.82 -9.85 16.96
C ALA A 228 -8.22 -10.47 17.12
N PHE A 229 -9.06 -9.86 17.97
CA PHE A 229 -10.44 -10.28 18.15
C PHE A 229 -11.25 -10.16 16.85
N LEU A 230 -11.14 -9.02 16.15
CA LEU A 230 -11.86 -8.78 14.89
C LEU A 230 -11.38 -9.71 13.76
N HIS A 231 -10.07 -9.87 13.59
CA HIS A 231 -9.47 -10.73 12.57
C HIS A 231 -9.95 -12.18 12.70
N ASN A 232 -9.95 -12.72 13.92
CA ASN A 232 -10.45 -14.05 14.20
C ASN A 232 -11.98 -14.18 14.01
N SER A 233 -12.74 -13.18 14.49
CA SER A 233 -14.21 -13.22 14.49
C SER A 233 -14.82 -13.01 13.12
N ILE A 234 -14.27 -12.09 12.32
CA ILE A 234 -14.66 -11.87 10.92
C ILE A 234 -14.15 -13.02 10.06
N GLY A 235 -12.98 -13.57 10.39
CA GLY A 235 -12.41 -14.74 9.72
C GLY A 235 -11.77 -14.43 8.37
N ALA A 236 -11.44 -13.16 8.11
CA ALA A 236 -10.86 -12.70 6.84
C ALA A 236 -9.35 -13.00 6.73
N VAL A 237 -8.91 -14.18 7.19
CA VAL A 237 -7.50 -14.54 7.36
C VAL A 237 -6.84 -15.00 6.06
N LEU A 238 -5.54 -14.79 5.95
CA LEU A 238 -4.75 -15.28 4.81
C LEU A 238 -4.47 -16.79 4.90
N SER A 239 -4.50 -17.49 3.76
CA SER A 239 -4.20 -18.92 3.68
C SER A 239 -2.72 -19.21 3.95
N PRO A 240 -2.33 -20.41 4.41
CA PRO A 240 -0.92 -20.76 4.60
C PRO A 240 -0.10 -20.69 3.31
N THR A 241 -0.68 -21.09 2.18
CA THR A 241 -0.03 -21.05 0.86
C THR A 241 0.24 -19.60 0.45
N ASP A 242 -0.75 -18.72 0.55
CA ASP A 242 -0.61 -17.32 0.18
C ASP A 242 0.31 -16.58 1.15
N SER A 243 0.29 -16.96 2.44
CA SER A 243 1.23 -16.44 3.43
C SER A 243 2.67 -16.76 3.03
N TYR A 244 2.92 -18.01 2.60
CA TYR A 244 4.22 -18.41 2.09
C TYR A 244 4.60 -17.70 0.79
N GLN A 245 3.67 -17.60 -0.17
CA GLN A 245 3.91 -16.92 -1.45
C GLN A 245 4.28 -15.45 -1.23
N LEU A 246 3.55 -14.77 -0.34
CA LEU A 246 3.85 -13.39 0.04
C LEU A 246 5.23 -13.27 0.72
N MET A 247 5.54 -14.13 1.71
CA MET A 247 6.87 -14.13 2.33
C MET A 247 7.99 -14.36 1.29
N ARG A 248 7.77 -15.24 0.31
CA ARG A 248 8.72 -15.48 -0.78
C ARG A 248 8.95 -14.21 -1.61
N GLY A 249 7.89 -13.47 -1.94
CA GLY A 249 7.98 -12.18 -2.63
C GLY A 249 8.68 -11.10 -1.81
N MET A 250 8.40 -11.03 -0.51
CA MET A 250 9.00 -10.06 0.41
C MET A 250 10.52 -10.22 0.55
N LYS A 251 11.06 -11.45 0.40
CA LYS A 251 12.51 -11.69 0.46
C LYS A 251 13.31 -10.92 -0.58
N THR A 252 12.69 -10.55 -1.71
CA THR A 252 13.34 -9.75 -2.77
C THR A 252 12.87 -8.30 -2.79
N LEU A 253 12.09 -7.86 -1.80
CA LEU A 253 11.49 -6.53 -1.76
C LEU A 253 12.54 -5.43 -1.91
N ALA A 254 13.61 -5.44 -1.12
CA ALA A 254 14.65 -4.41 -1.16
C ALA A 254 15.25 -4.24 -2.58
N LEU A 255 15.66 -5.36 -3.19
CA LEU A 255 16.24 -5.37 -4.54
C LEU A 255 15.26 -4.84 -5.60
N ARG A 256 13.99 -5.25 -5.50
CA ARG A 256 12.94 -4.81 -6.43
C ARG A 256 12.66 -3.32 -6.24
N MET A 257 12.50 -2.84 -5.01
CA MET A 257 12.18 -1.46 -4.70
C MET A 257 13.29 -0.49 -5.15
N GLU A 258 14.56 -0.84 -4.94
CA GLU A 258 15.69 -0.06 -5.47
C GLU A 258 15.66 0.04 -7.00
N ARG A 259 15.36 -1.08 -7.69
CA ARG A 259 15.26 -1.09 -9.15
C ARG A 259 14.05 -0.31 -9.65
N HIS A 260 12.90 -0.45 -9.01
CA HIS A 260 11.69 0.32 -9.28
C HIS A 260 11.97 1.83 -9.17
N GLN A 261 12.60 2.27 -8.08
CA GLN A 261 12.97 3.67 -7.87
C GLN A 261 13.90 4.16 -8.97
N TYR A 262 14.97 3.42 -9.26
CA TYR A 262 15.94 3.78 -10.28
C TYR A 262 15.28 3.93 -11.66
N ASN A 263 14.48 2.95 -12.08
CA ASN A 263 13.80 2.97 -13.36
C ASN A 263 12.78 4.13 -13.43
N ALA A 264 11.94 4.30 -12.40
CA ALA A 264 10.93 5.35 -12.39
C ALA A 264 11.52 6.75 -12.40
N THR A 265 12.61 6.99 -11.65
CA THR A 265 13.30 8.29 -11.65
C THR A 265 13.81 8.64 -13.05
N ARG A 266 14.52 7.72 -13.69
CA ARG A 266 15.08 7.91 -15.03
C ARG A 266 14.00 8.17 -16.08
N ILE A 267 12.88 7.45 -16.01
CA ILE A 267 11.75 7.63 -16.95
C ILE A 267 11.03 8.95 -16.66
N ALA A 268 10.81 9.30 -15.40
CA ALA A 268 10.16 10.55 -15.01
C ALA A 268 10.98 11.77 -15.47
N GLU A 269 12.30 11.73 -15.31
CA GLU A 269 13.23 12.75 -15.83
C GLU A 269 13.16 12.87 -17.35
N TRP A 270 13.17 11.75 -18.08
CA TRP A 270 13.00 11.75 -19.54
C TRP A 270 11.65 12.32 -19.98
N LEU A 271 10.55 11.98 -19.28
CA LEU A 271 9.22 12.51 -19.57
C LEU A 271 9.10 14.02 -19.35
N LEU A 272 9.82 14.59 -18.37
CA LEU A 272 9.83 16.04 -18.13
C LEU A 272 10.35 16.83 -19.34
N GLU A 273 11.27 16.25 -20.12
CA GLU A 273 11.85 16.88 -21.31
C GLU A 273 11.05 16.61 -22.58
N HIS A 274 10.08 15.69 -22.54
CA HIS A 274 9.39 15.21 -23.72
C HIS A 274 8.25 16.17 -24.17
N PRO A 275 8.20 16.60 -25.45
CA PRO A 275 7.30 17.66 -25.92
C PRO A 275 5.81 17.31 -25.81
N ALA A 276 5.44 16.04 -25.89
CA ALA A 276 4.07 15.56 -25.72
C ALA A 276 3.56 15.59 -24.26
N ILE A 277 4.44 15.81 -23.28
CA ILE A 277 4.15 15.75 -21.85
C ILE A 277 3.93 17.17 -21.30
N ASP A 278 2.90 17.32 -20.49
CA ASP A 278 2.52 18.56 -19.82
C ASP A 278 3.07 18.61 -18.39
N ASN A 279 2.85 17.55 -17.62
CA ASN A 279 3.29 17.45 -16.22
C ASN A 279 3.69 16.02 -15.87
N VAL A 280 4.60 15.87 -14.90
CA VAL A 280 4.95 14.60 -14.27
C VAL A 280 4.72 14.72 -12.75
N TYR A 281 4.01 13.75 -12.19
CA TYR A 281 3.62 13.64 -10.79
C TYR A 281 4.41 12.51 -10.14
N TYR A 282 5.65 12.81 -9.76
CA TYR A 282 6.51 11.85 -9.08
C TYR A 282 7.16 12.49 -7.85
N PRO A 283 6.98 11.93 -6.62
CA PRO A 283 7.50 12.54 -5.41
C PRO A 283 9.02 12.63 -5.30
N ALA A 284 9.77 11.92 -6.17
CA ALA A 284 11.23 12.03 -6.23
C ALA A 284 11.72 13.26 -6.99
N LEU A 285 10.85 13.96 -7.73
CA LEU A 285 11.22 15.15 -8.49
C LEU A 285 11.15 16.40 -7.59
N GLU A 286 12.18 17.26 -7.65
CA GLU A 286 12.26 18.47 -6.82
C GLU A 286 11.09 19.44 -7.04
N GLN A 287 10.47 19.44 -8.23
CA GLN A 287 9.34 20.32 -8.53
C GLN A 287 8.02 19.79 -7.94
N HIS A 288 7.99 18.56 -7.41
CA HIS A 288 6.80 18.00 -6.81
C HIS A 288 6.45 18.74 -5.52
N PRO A 289 5.19 19.17 -5.30
CA PRO A 289 4.81 19.97 -4.14
C PRO A 289 5.07 19.26 -2.80
N GLY A 290 5.03 17.93 -2.81
CA GLY A 290 5.34 17.09 -1.65
C GLY A 290 6.81 16.69 -1.49
N TYR A 291 7.73 17.14 -2.34
CA TYR A 291 9.13 16.67 -2.39
C TYR A 291 9.83 16.75 -1.03
N GLU A 292 9.79 17.93 -0.39
CA GLU A 292 10.49 18.12 0.89
C GLU A 292 9.90 17.25 2.02
N ILE A 293 8.58 17.05 2.03
CA ILE A 293 7.94 16.18 3.02
C ILE A 293 8.38 14.74 2.77
N GLN A 294 8.29 14.27 1.53
CA GLN A 294 8.69 12.92 1.13
C GLN A 294 10.13 12.60 1.52
N GLN A 295 11.07 13.50 1.22
CA GLN A 295 12.50 13.33 1.55
C GLN A 295 12.76 13.27 3.07
N ARG A 296 11.92 13.89 3.90
CA ARG A 296 12.06 13.84 5.36
C ARG A 296 11.47 12.57 5.96
N GLN A 297 10.35 12.08 5.44
CA GLN A 297 9.57 10.99 6.05
C GLN A 297 9.75 9.62 5.38
N SER A 298 10.53 9.55 4.30
CA SER A 298 10.79 8.32 3.54
C SER A 298 12.26 8.21 3.13
N SER A 299 12.78 6.99 3.07
CA SER A 299 14.15 6.72 2.59
C SER A 299 14.25 6.57 1.07
N GLY A 300 13.14 6.69 0.34
CA GLY A 300 13.13 6.54 -1.11
C GLY A 300 11.77 6.80 -1.75
N ASN A 301 11.62 6.36 -2.99
CA ASN A 301 10.41 6.52 -3.77
C ASN A 301 10.11 5.23 -4.53
N THR A 302 8.85 4.97 -4.80
CA THR A 302 8.44 3.74 -5.49
C THR A 302 8.58 3.86 -7.00
N GLY A 303 8.27 2.77 -7.69
CA GLY A 303 8.18 2.74 -9.15
C GLY A 303 6.89 3.33 -9.70
N ILE A 304 6.05 3.98 -8.88
CA ILE A 304 4.76 4.49 -9.32
C ILE A 304 4.79 6.02 -9.44
N PHE A 305 4.28 6.51 -10.56
CA PHE A 305 4.05 7.93 -10.77
C PHE A 305 2.96 8.11 -11.82
N SER A 306 2.47 9.34 -11.98
CA SER A 306 1.57 9.69 -13.06
C SER A 306 2.17 10.79 -13.93
N PHE A 307 1.72 10.91 -15.16
CA PHE A 307 2.07 12.02 -16.03
C PHE A 307 0.87 12.40 -16.89
N ARG A 308 0.83 13.68 -17.26
CA ARG A 308 -0.24 14.23 -18.07
C ARG A 308 0.27 14.52 -19.47
N LEU A 309 -0.46 14.07 -20.47
CA LEU A 309 -0.22 14.41 -21.87
C LEU A 309 -0.76 15.80 -22.20
N ARG A 310 -0.14 16.50 -23.15
CA ARG A 310 -0.66 17.77 -23.66
C ARG A 310 -1.98 17.61 -24.40
N ASN A 311 -2.15 16.47 -25.08
CA ASN A 311 -3.30 16.15 -25.92
C ASN A 311 -3.96 14.83 -25.48
N ALA A 312 -5.23 14.88 -25.08
CA ALA A 312 -6.01 13.70 -24.67
C ALA A 312 -6.14 12.66 -25.79
N ALA A 313 -6.15 13.11 -27.06
CA ALA A 313 -6.26 12.23 -28.22
C ALA A 313 -5.10 11.24 -28.35
N TYR A 314 -3.96 11.48 -27.68
CA TYR A 314 -2.83 10.55 -27.68
C TYR A 314 -3.00 9.36 -26.74
N VAL A 315 -3.89 9.44 -25.74
CA VAL A 315 -3.98 8.42 -24.67
C VAL A 315 -4.28 7.02 -25.23
N GLU A 316 -5.34 6.87 -26.02
CA GLU A 316 -5.70 5.56 -26.57
C GLU A 316 -4.64 5.02 -27.54
N PRO A 317 -4.15 5.80 -28.53
CA PRO A 317 -3.12 5.31 -29.44
C PRO A 317 -1.83 4.91 -28.72
N ILE A 318 -1.38 5.67 -27.72
CA ILE A 318 -0.21 5.29 -26.89
C ILE A 318 -0.44 3.91 -26.27
N LEU A 319 -1.55 3.73 -25.54
CA LEU A 319 -1.85 2.48 -24.85
C LEU A 319 -1.93 1.28 -25.78
N ARG A 320 -2.44 1.48 -27.01
CA ARG A 320 -2.52 0.45 -28.04
C ARG A 320 -1.17 0.14 -28.70
N HIS A 321 -0.27 1.12 -28.77
CA HIS A 321 1.03 0.98 -29.43
C HIS A 321 2.15 0.47 -28.53
N LEU A 322 1.97 0.44 -27.20
CA LEU A 322 2.90 -0.21 -26.27
C LEU A 322 3.11 -1.69 -26.61
N LYS A 323 4.35 -2.17 -26.49
CA LYS A 323 4.74 -3.56 -26.82
C LYS A 323 5.32 -4.31 -25.63
N LEU A 324 6.00 -3.60 -24.74
CA LEU A 324 6.60 -4.13 -23.52
C LEU A 324 5.76 -3.79 -22.30
N ILE A 325 5.33 -2.53 -22.17
CA ILE A 325 4.52 -2.08 -21.04
C ILE A 325 3.08 -2.56 -21.25
N ALA A 326 2.53 -3.28 -20.28
CA ALA A 326 1.17 -3.80 -20.38
C ALA A 326 0.13 -2.75 -19.97
N PHE A 327 -0.91 -2.56 -20.78
CA PHE A 327 -2.08 -1.80 -20.37
C PHE A 327 -2.97 -2.67 -19.45
N ALA A 328 -2.87 -2.45 -18.14
CA ALA A 328 -3.59 -3.24 -17.15
C ALA A 328 -3.83 -2.46 -15.84
N GLU A 329 -4.79 -2.96 -15.06
CA GLU A 329 -4.97 -2.54 -13.67
C GLU A 329 -3.96 -3.22 -12.75
N SER A 330 -3.86 -2.75 -11.51
CA SER A 330 -2.83 -3.09 -10.50
C SER A 330 -1.53 -2.28 -10.64
N LEU A 331 -0.57 -2.58 -9.75
CA LEU A 331 0.71 -1.89 -9.61
C LEU A 331 1.66 -2.73 -8.74
N GLY A 332 2.95 -2.41 -8.79
CA GLY A 332 3.98 -2.91 -7.87
C GLY A 332 4.47 -4.34 -8.12
N GLY A 333 4.09 -4.92 -9.26
CA GLY A 333 4.71 -6.15 -9.77
C GLY A 333 6.07 -5.90 -10.42
N VAL A 334 6.79 -6.97 -10.75
CA VAL A 334 8.07 -6.89 -11.48
C VAL A 334 7.89 -6.39 -12.92
N GLU A 335 6.69 -6.56 -13.50
CA GLU A 335 6.33 -6.09 -14.82
C GLU A 335 5.80 -4.66 -14.81
N SER A 336 6.14 -3.91 -15.85
CA SER A 336 5.70 -2.54 -16.09
C SER A 336 4.25 -2.48 -16.57
N LEU A 337 3.41 -1.73 -15.85
CA LEU A 337 1.99 -1.57 -16.15
C LEU A 337 1.62 -0.09 -16.36
N MET A 338 0.88 0.21 -17.43
CA MET A 338 0.25 1.50 -17.65
C MET A 338 -1.25 1.40 -17.35
N THR A 339 -1.79 2.38 -16.62
CA THR A 339 -3.22 2.47 -16.31
C THR A 339 -3.76 3.84 -16.74
N TYR A 340 -5.01 3.88 -17.19
CA TYR A 340 -5.76 5.09 -17.46
C TYR A 340 -6.79 5.33 -16.33
N PRO A 341 -6.48 6.18 -15.34
CA PRO A 341 -7.25 6.24 -14.08
C PRO A 341 -8.71 6.66 -14.26
N ALA A 342 -9.02 7.51 -15.25
CA ALA A 342 -10.36 8.06 -15.47
C ALA A 342 -11.43 7.00 -15.76
N ILE A 343 -11.05 5.88 -16.40
CA ILE A 343 -11.99 4.82 -16.83
C ILE A 343 -11.79 3.51 -16.04
N GLN A 344 -10.62 3.29 -15.45
CA GLN A 344 -10.30 2.03 -14.76
C GLN A 344 -10.38 2.20 -13.23
N THR A 345 -9.30 2.67 -12.61
CA THR A 345 -9.14 2.60 -11.15
C THR A 345 -10.00 3.59 -10.36
N HIS A 346 -10.44 4.68 -11.00
CA HIS A 346 -11.28 5.71 -10.37
C HIS A 346 -12.68 5.78 -10.99
N ALA A 347 -13.08 4.75 -11.74
CA ALA A 347 -14.41 4.65 -12.34
C ALA A 347 -15.55 4.82 -11.31
N ASP A 348 -15.33 4.34 -10.08
CA ASP A 348 -16.28 4.38 -8.97
C ASP A 348 -16.43 5.77 -8.31
N ILE A 349 -15.52 6.72 -8.58
CA ILE A 349 -15.60 8.09 -8.08
C ILE A 349 -16.45 8.94 -9.06
N PRO A 350 -17.46 9.71 -8.58
CA PRO A 350 -18.24 10.61 -9.43
C PRO A 350 -17.37 11.55 -10.27
N GLN A 351 -17.76 11.80 -11.53
CA GLN A 351 -16.98 12.64 -12.46
C GLN A 351 -16.65 14.03 -11.89
N GLU A 352 -17.62 14.70 -11.27
CA GLU A 352 -17.41 16.01 -10.65
C GLU A 352 -16.32 15.98 -9.57
N ILE A 353 -16.23 14.88 -8.82
CA ILE A 353 -15.17 14.70 -7.82
C ILE A 353 -13.85 14.41 -8.52
N ARG A 354 -13.82 13.58 -9.56
CA ARG A 354 -12.61 13.31 -10.38
C ARG A 354 -12.01 14.58 -10.99
N ASP A 355 -12.86 15.42 -11.57
CA ASP A 355 -12.45 16.69 -12.17
C ASP A 355 -11.87 17.64 -11.11
N ARG A 356 -12.52 17.69 -9.93
CA ARG A 356 -12.05 18.50 -8.80
C ARG A 356 -10.72 18.04 -8.22
N ILE A 357 -10.46 16.74 -8.18
CA ILE A 357 -9.17 16.22 -7.69
C ILE A 357 -8.10 16.24 -8.78
N GLY A 358 -8.44 16.43 -10.07
CA GLY A 358 -7.47 16.57 -11.17
C GLY A 358 -7.21 15.28 -11.96
N VAL A 359 -8.07 14.28 -11.84
CA VAL A 359 -8.06 13.05 -12.65
C VAL A 359 -8.82 13.32 -13.94
N ASP A 360 -8.12 13.86 -14.93
CA ASP A 360 -8.64 14.19 -16.27
C ASP A 360 -8.39 13.09 -17.31
N ASP A 361 -8.86 13.32 -18.52
CA ASP A 361 -8.74 12.40 -19.66
C ASP A 361 -7.34 12.37 -20.31
N ARG A 362 -6.37 13.07 -19.70
CA ARG A 362 -4.98 13.17 -20.16
C ARG A 362 -3.99 12.49 -19.22
N LEU A 363 -4.46 12.01 -18.06
CA LEU A 363 -3.63 11.44 -17.03
C LEU A 363 -3.37 9.95 -17.29
N LEU A 364 -2.11 9.57 -17.36
CA LEU A 364 -1.67 8.18 -17.35
C LEU A 364 -0.91 7.90 -16.05
N ARG A 365 -1.13 6.72 -15.49
CA ARG A 365 -0.41 6.24 -14.30
C ARG A 365 0.49 5.10 -14.69
N PHE A 366 1.76 5.22 -14.37
CA PHE A 366 2.77 4.24 -14.70
C PHE A 366 3.26 3.54 -13.42
N SER A 367 3.02 2.23 -13.33
CA SER A 367 3.71 1.33 -12.39
C SER A 367 4.92 0.75 -13.10
N VAL A 368 6.06 1.39 -12.96
CA VAL A 368 7.34 0.98 -13.56
C VAL A 368 7.85 -0.29 -12.87
N GLY A 369 8.13 -1.31 -13.67
CA GLY A 369 8.68 -2.60 -13.27
C GLY A 369 10.19 -2.58 -13.07
N ILE A 370 10.80 -3.76 -13.13
CA ILE A 370 12.25 -3.97 -12.96
C ILE A 370 12.98 -4.32 -14.26
N GLU A 371 12.33 -4.12 -15.41
CA GLU A 371 12.93 -4.29 -16.73
C GLU A 371 14.12 -3.34 -16.93
N HIS A 372 14.85 -3.53 -18.04
CA HIS A 372 15.91 -2.60 -18.40
C HIS A 372 15.30 -1.24 -18.75
N VAL A 373 15.77 -0.18 -18.08
CA VAL A 373 15.17 1.16 -18.20
C VAL A 373 15.16 1.70 -19.64
N ASP A 374 16.22 1.42 -20.41
CA ASP A 374 16.31 1.91 -21.79
C ASP A 374 15.28 1.22 -22.72
N ASP A 375 14.89 -0.03 -22.42
CA ASP A 375 13.84 -0.72 -23.18
C ASP A 375 12.45 -0.13 -22.87
N LEU A 376 12.21 0.26 -21.61
CA LEU A 376 10.97 0.93 -21.19
C LEU A 376 10.84 2.32 -21.82
N ILE A 377 11.93 3.09 -21.85
CA ILE A 377 11.95 4.40 -22.51
C ILE A 377 11.71 4.24 -24.01
N ALA A 378 12.39 3.28 -24.66
CA ALA A 378 12.21 3.03 -26.09
C ALA A 378 10.78 2.59 -26.44
N ASP A 379 10.13 1.78 -25.60
CA ASP A 379 8.73 1.37 -25.81
C ASP A 379 7.74 2.54 -25.65
N LEU A 380 7.99 3.45 -24.69
CA LEU A 380 7.21 4.67 -24.54
C LEU A 380 7.43 5.64 -25.71
N GLU A 381 8.68 5.88 -26.09
CA GLU A 381 9.04 6.81 -27.16
C GLU A 381 8.38 6.39 -28.48
N GLN A 382 8.49 5.11 -28.86
CA GLN A 382 7.86 4.63 -30.09
C GLN A 382 6.32 4.68 -30.04
N ALA A 383 5.71 4.47 -28.86
CA ALA A 383 4.27 4.54 -28.70
C ALA A 383 3.75 5.98 -28.80
N ILE A 384 4.46 6.93 -28.20
CA ILE A 384 4.14 8.36 -28.27
C ILE A 384 4.30 8.87 -29.71
N GLU A 385 5.37 8.49 -30.40
CA GLU A 385 5.57 8.91 -31.80
C GLU A 385 4.51 8.31 -32.74
N ALA A 386 4.15 7.03 -32.57
CA ALA A 386 3.08 6.41 -33.35
C ALA A 386 1.73 7.12 -33.11
N ALA A 387 1.41 7.45 -31.85
CA ALA A 387 0.22 8.22 -31.50
C ALA A 387 0.22 9.62 -32.11
N ARG A 388 1.37 10.30 -32.09
CA ARG A 388 1.53 11.63 -32.70
C ARG A 388 1.27 11.58 -34.21
N VAL A 389 1.84 10.61 -34.91
CA VAL A 389 1.63 10.42 -36.36
C VAL A 389 0.17 10.12 -36.67
N GLU A 390 -0.52 9.31 -35.87
CA GLU A 390 -1.93 8.97 -36.10
C GLU A 390 -2.88 10.15 -35.85
N VAL A 391 -2.58 10.99 -34.86
CA VAL A 391 -3.47 12.09 -34.46
C VAL A 391 -3.21 13.38 -35.23
N GLU A 392 -1.96 13.61 -35.66
CA GLU A 392 -1.55 14.85 -36.34
C GLU A 392 -1.24 14.70 -37.84
N GLY A 393 -0.96 13.49 -38.30
CA GLY A 393 -0.70 13.17 -39.71
C GLY A 393 -1.97 12.80 -40.46
#